data_AF-A0A6L2LJQ0-F1
#
_entry.id   AF-A0A6L2LJQ0-F1
#
_cell.length_a   1.000
_cell.length_b   1.000
_cell.length_c   1.000
_cell.angle_alpha   90.00
_cell.angle_beta   90.00
_cell.angle_gamma   90.00
#
_symmetry.space_group_name_H-M   'P 1'
#
loop_
_entity.id
_entity.type
_entity.pdbx_description
1 polymer ?
#
loop_
_entity_poly.entity_id
_entity_poly.type
_entity_poly.pdbx_seq_one_letter_code
_entity_poly.pdbx_strand_id
1 'polypeptide(L)'
;MAMMRKMTFSFGLQVKQSPCGIFINQSNYVLEILKKYEMESCDLVGTPMEIKDKLDLYQNGTPVDATKYHSMIGALMYLTSSRSNIVHATCLCARYQAKPTEKHLKEVKRIFRYLRGTVNTGLWYMKDSGFELTGFSDADYAGCKDTFKSTSGGAQFLDYQLADIFTKALPADRFNYLVRRLGMRSLSPQELDRLAKS
;
A
#
# COMPACT_ATOMS: atom_id res chain seq x y z
N MET A 1 -16.64 -17.20 34.73
CA MET A 1 -15.81 -16.66 33.63
C MET A 1 -16.41 -17.12 32.32
N ALA A 2 -16.95 -16.22 31.50
CA ALA A 2 -17.50 -16.58 30.20
C ALA A 2 -16.33 -16.93 29.26
N MET A 3 -16.30 -18.17 28.77
CA MET A 3 -15.32 -18.64 27.79
C MET A 3 -15.54 -17.87 26.49
N MET A 4 -14.68 -16.90 26.18
CA MET A 4 -14.74 -16.16 24.91
C MET A 4 -14.65 -17.15 23.76
N ARG A 5 -15.74 -17.25 22.99
CA ARG A 5 -15.85 -18.14 21.83
C ARG A 5 -14.79 -17.73 20.80
N LYS A 6 -14.15 -18.71 20.14
CA LYS A 6 -13.19 -18.43 19.06
C LYS A 6 -13.83 -17.54 18.01
N MET A 7 -13.19 -16.42 17.72
CA MET A 7 -13.64 -15.44 16.73
C MET A 7 -13.26 -15.95 15.33
N THR A 8 -14.26 -16.18 14.48
CA THR A 8 -14.07 -16.76 13.14
C THR A 8 -14.26 -15.73 12.02
N PHE A 9 -15.07 -14.70 12.25
CA PHE A 9 -15.35 -13.65 11.27
C PHE A 9 -15.64 -12.32 11.96
N SER A 10 -15.12 -11.22 11.42
CA SER A 10 -15.41 -9.86 11.89
C SER A 10 -15.10 -8.84 10.82
N PHE A 11 -16.00 -7.88 10.59
CA PHE A 11 -15.81 -6.81 9.61
C PHE A 11 -15.22 -7.29 8.27
N GLY A 12 -15.72 -8.39 7.70
CA GLY A 12 -15.23 -8.94 6.42
C GLY A 12 -13.93 -9.74 6.50
N LEU A 13 -13.25 -9.76 7.65
CA LEU A 13 -12.03 -10.52 7.91
C LEU A 13 -12.39 -11.92 8.41
N GLN A 14 -11.83 -12.94 7.77
CA GLN A 14 -11.87 -14.32 8.26
C GLN A 14 -10.67 -14.55 9.17
N VAL A 15 -10.92 -15.14 10.33
CA VAL A 15 -9.90 -15.38 11.35
C VAL A 15 -9.84 -16.88 11.63
N LYS A 16 -8.67 -17.47 11.45
CA LYS A 16 -8.38 -18.86 11.84
C LYS A 16 -7.37 -18.87 12.97
N GLN A 17 -7.84 -19.24 14.16
CA GLN A 17 -7.02 -19.31 15.36
C GLN A 17 -6.51 -20.74 15.57
N SER A 18 -5.20 -20.88 15.72
CA SER A 18 -4.50 -22.13 16.01
C SER A 18 -3.61 -21.98 17.24
N PRO A 19 -3.11 -23.09 17.83
CA PRO A 19 -2.13 -23.00 18.93
C PRO A 19 -0.84 -22.26 18.56
N CYS A 20 -0.47 -22.26 17.27
CA CYS A 20 0.76 -21.66 16.75
C CYS A 20 0.61 -20.18 16.35
N GLY A 21 -0.63 -19.67 16.28
CA GLY A 21 -0.87 -18.32 15.77
C GLY A 21 -2.27 -18.08 15.21
N ILE A 22 -2.48 -16.86 14.73
CA ILE A 22 -3.72 -16.34 14.16
C ILE A 22 -3.51 -16.03 12.69
N PHE A 23 -4.31 -16.62 11.81
CA PHE A 23 -4.36 -16.27 10.40
C PHE A 23 -5.55 -15.36 10.12
N ILE A 24 -5.31 -14.25 9.43
CA ILE A 24 -6.34 -13.29 9.03
C ILE A 24 -6.33 -13.15 7.51
N ASN A 25 -7.48 -13.34 6.85
CA ASN A 25 -7.60 -13.13 5.41
C ASN A 25 -8.95 -12.48 5.03
N GLN A 26 -9.10 -12.12 3.75
CA GLN A 26 -10.35 -11.59 3.19
C GLN A 26 -10.74 -12.30 1.89
N SER A 27 -10.54 -13.62 1.81
CA SER A 27 -10.69 -14.38 0.55
C SER A 27 -12.09 -14.27 -0.06
N ASN A 28 -13.15 -14.28 0.75
CA ASN A 28 -14.52 -14.08 0.26
C ASN A 28 -14.70 -12.70 -0.38
N TYR A 29 -14.16 -11.66 0.25
CA TYR A 29 -14.24 -10.30 -0.29
C TYR A 29 -13.45 -10.18 -1.61
N VAL A 30 -12.29 -10.84 -1.71
CA VAL A 30 -11.52 -10.90 -2.97
C VAL A 30 -12.37 -11.51 -4.09
N LEU A 31 -13.06 -12.63 -3.84
CA LEU A 31 -13.94 -13.25 -4.82
C LEU A 31 -15.12 -12.34 -5.20
N GLU A 32 -15.75 -11.69 -4.23
CA GLU A 32 -16.85 -10.75 -4.46
C GLU A 32 -16.44 -9.58 -5.36
N ILE A 33 -15.28 -8.96 -5.11
CA ILE A 33 -14.82 -7.85 -5.94
C ILE A 33 -14.34 -8.31 -7.32
N LEU A 34 -13.76 -9.50 -7.44
CA LEU A 34 -13.41 -10.08 -8.74
C LEU A 34 -14.66 -10.29 -9.58
N LYS A 35 -15.74 -10.80 -8.99
CA LYS A 35 -17.04 -10.95 -9.64
C LYS A 35 -17.65 -9.60 -10.03
N LYS A 36 -17.67 -8.65 -9.09
CA LYS A 36 -18.26 -7.31 -9.28
C LYS A 36 -17.64 -6.55 -10.46
N TYR A 37 -16.33 -6.71 -10.69
CA TYR A 37 -15.61 -6.00 -11.76
C TYR A 37 -15.28 -6.90 -12.96
N GLU A 38 -15.90 -8.08 -13.07
CA GLU A 38 -15.73 -9.02 -14.20
C GLU A 38 -14.27 -9.47 -14.41
N MET A 39 -13.55 -9.70 -13.30
CA MET A 39 -12.14 -10.09 -13.28
C MET A 39 -11.92 -11.57 -12.91
N GLU A 40 -12.99 -12.37 -12.82
CA GLU A 40 -12.94 -13.79 -12.42
C GLU A 40 -12.20 -14.69 -13.42
N SER A 41 -12.13 -14.29 -14.69
CA SER A 41 -11.52 -15.04 -15.81
C SER A 41 -10.20 -14.44 -16.33
N CYS A 42 -9.69 -13.35 -15.73
CA CYS A 42 -8.51 -12.63 -16.25
C CYS A 42 -7.17 -13.29 -15.97
N ASP A 43 -6.22 -13.21 -16.90
CA ASP A 43 -4.87 -13.80 -16.74
C ASP A 43 -4.19 -13.45 -15.41
N LEU A 44 -3.44 -14.41 -14.88
CA LEU A 44 -2.73 -14.25 -13.61
C LEU A 44 -1.45 -13.44 -13.81
N VAL A 45 -1.13 -12.60 -12.83
CA VAL A 45 0.10 -11.81 -12.83
C VAL A 45 0.80 -11.99 -11.48
N GLY A 46 2.13 -12.15 -11.48
CA GLY A 46 2.91 -12.39 -10.27
C GLY A 46 3.20 -11.13 -9.43
N THR A 47 2.98 -9.93 -9.98
CA THR A 47 3.21 -8.66 -9.28
C THR A 47 2.01 -7.72 -9.38
N PRO A 48 1.65 -6.99 -8.30
CA PRO A 48 0.53 -6.05 -8.31
C PRO A 48 0.82 -4.81 -9.18
N MET A 49 2.08 -4.51 -9.44
CA MET A 49 2.56 -3.36 -10.22
C MET A 49 3.86 -3.71 -10.96
N GLU A 50 4.16 -3.04 -12.06
CA GLU A 50 5.45 -3.16 -12.74
C GLU A 50 6.50 -2.23 -12.13
N ILE A 51 7.76 -2.67 -12.11
CA ILE A 51 8.88 -1.91 -11.53
C ILE A 51 9.27 -0.72 -12.44
N LYS A 52 8.91 -0.76 -13.73
CA LYS A 52 9.44 0.16 -14.76
C LYS A 52 8.44 1.19 -15.29
N ASP A 53 7.14 0.91 -15.23
CA ASP A 53 6.13 1.82 -15.79
C ASP A 53 5.77 2.89 -14.77
N LYS A 54 6.28 4.10 -15.01
CA LYS A 54 5.86 5.30 -14.28
C LYS A 54 4.49 5.73 -14.80
N LEU A 55 3.50 5.69 -13.93
CA LEU A 55 2.22 6.37 -14.17
C LEU A 55 2.49 7.87 -14.20
N ASP A 56 2.28 8.53 -15.34
CA ASP A 56 2.46 9.97 -15.48
C ASP A 56 1.14 10.71 -15.26
N LEU A 57 1.14 11.76 -14.44
CA LEU A 57 -0.04 12.62 -14.20
C LEU A 57 -0.52 13.39 -15.44
N TYR A 58 0.36 13.58 -16.43
CA TYR A 58 0.15 14.55 -17.51
C TYR A 58 0.01 13.95 -18.92
N GLN A 59 -0.07 12.62 -19.04
CA GLN A 59 -0.30 12.04 -20.36
C GLN A 59 -1.76 12.24 -20.77
N ASN A 60 -1.97 12.71 -22.01
CA ASN A 60 -3.25 12.81 -22.71
C ASN A 60 -3.82 11.40 -22.99
N GLY A 61 -4.16 10.68 -21.93
CA GLY A 61 -4.88 9.42 -22.01
C GLY A 61 -6.38 9.67 -22.21
N THR A 62 -7.02 8.71 -22.84
CA THR A 62 -8.47 8.57 -22.87
C THR A 62 -9.02 8.56 -21.43
N PRO A 63 -9.90 9.52 -21.07
CA PRO A 63 -10.50 9.56 -19.75
C PRO A 63 -11.40 8.33 -19.55
N VAL A 64 -11.42 7.80 -18.33
CA VAL A 64 -12.32 6.69 -17.95
C VAL A 64 -13.40 7.18 -17.00
N ASP A 65 -14.47 6.40 -16.84
CA ASP A 65 -15.50 6.69 -15.84
C ASP A 65 -14.89 6.75 -14.43
N ALA A 66 -14.88 7.97 -13.87
CA ALA A 66 -14.34 8.24 -12.55
C ALA A 66 -15.10 7.47 -11.46
N THR A 67 -16.42 7.26 -11.61
CA THR A 67 -17.24 6.57 -10.62
C THR A 67 -16.82 5.12 -10.48
N LYS A 68 -16.69 4.41 -11.62
CA LYS A 68 -16.17 3.04 -11.65
C LYS A 68 -14.75 2.97 -11.10
N TYR A 69 -13.88 3.91 -11.50
CA TYR A 69 -12.50 3.96 -11.00
C TYR A 69 -12.42 4.16 -9.48
N HIS A 70 -13.16 5.12 -8.92
CA HIS A 70 -13.23 5.35 -7.46
C HIS A 70 -13.76 4.13 -6.73
N SER A 71 -14.79 3.48 -7.28
CA SER A 71 -15.33 2.24 -6.70
C SER A 71 -14.27 1.15 -6.62
N MET A 72 -13.48 0.94 -7.68
CA MET A 72 -12.39 -0.04 -7.70
C MET A 72 -11.29 0.31 -6.69
N ILE A 73 -10.88 1.57 -6.61
CA ILE A 73 -9.88 2.03 -5.64
C ILE A 73 -10.38 1.83 -4.20
N GLY A 74 -11.64 2.17 -3.91
CA GLY A 74 -12.23 1.95 -2.59
C GLY A 74 -12.25 0.47 -2.19
N ALA A 75 -12.58 -0.42 -3.13
CA ALA A 75 -12.55 -1.87 -2.90
C ALA A 75 -11.13 -2.37 -2.59
N LEU A 76 -10.12 -1.90 -3.35
CA LEU A 76 -8.72 -2.24 -3.10
C LEU A 76 -8.23 -1.65 -1.76
N MET A 77 -8.65 -0.44 -1.41
CA MET A 77 -8.28 0.23 -0.16
C MET A 77 -8.81 -0.51 1.07
N TYR A 78 -9.96 -1.17 0.97
CA TYR A 78 -10.46 -2.00 2.06
C TYR A 78 -9.62 -3.29 2.26
N LEU A 79 -9.11 -3.86 1.16
CA LEU A 79 -8.25 -5.05 1.19
C LEU A 79 -6.87 -4.81 1.81
N THR A 80 -6.35 -3.59 1.78
CA THR A 80 -4.99 -3.27 2.26
C THR A 80 -4.78 -3.66 3.73
N SER A 81 -5.85 -3.69 4.52
CA SER A 81 -5.86 -4.13 5.93
C SER A 81 -5.37 -5.57 6.14
N SER A 82 -5.65 -6.48 5.21
CA SER A 82 -5.18 -7.88 5.25
C SER A 82 -4.18 -8.24 4.14
N ARG A 83 -4.00 -7.33 3.17
CA ARG A 83 -3.15 -7.50 1.99
C ARG A 83 -2.17 -6.33 1.90
N SER A 84 -1.20 -6.32 2.80
CA SER A 84 -0.17 -5.27 2.87
C SER A 84 0.67 -5.17 1.58
N ASN A 85 0.85 -6.29 0.88
CA ASN A 85 1.57 -6.40 -0.38
C ASN A 85 0.94 -5.67 -1.58
N ILE A 86 -0.33 -5.22 -1.49
CA ILE A 86 -0.96 -4.39 -2.54
C ILE A 86 -1.01 -2.90 -2.17
N VAL A 87 -0.72 -2.53 -0.92
CA VAL A 87 -0.90 -1.17 -0.39
C VAL A 87 -0.22 -0.13 -1.29
N HIS A 88 1.05 -0.35 -1.63
CA HIS A 88 1.80 0.59 -2.45
C HIS A 88 1.15 0.83 -3.81
N ALA A 89 0.80 -0.25 -4.51
CA ALA A 89 0.19 -0.19 -5.84
C ALA A 89 -1.18 0.53 -5.80
N THR A 90 -2.01 0.20 -4.79
CA THR A 90 -3.31 0.84 -4.57
C THR A 90 -3.18 2.33 -4.27
N CYS A 91 -2.28 2.70 -3.35
CA CYS A 91 -2.05 4.09 -2.98
C CYS A 91 -1.50 4.93 -4.14
N LEU A 92 -0.66 4.35 -5.00
CA LEU A 92 -0.20 5.04 -6.21
C LEU A 92 -1.36 5.29 -7.17
N CYS A 93 -2.18 4.27 -7.47
CA CYS A 93 -3.34 4.40 -8.37
C CYS A 93 -4.38 5.40 -7.82
N ALA A 94 -4.53 5.49 -6.50
CA ALA A 94 -5.46 6.44 -5.87
C ALA A 94 -5.10 7.91 -6.15
N ARG A 95 -3.83 8.24 -6.44
CA ARG A 95 -3.40 9.62 -6.74
C ARG A 95 -4.06 10.19 -8.00
N TYR A 96 -4.44 9.32 -8.93
CA TYR A 96 -5.02 9.69 -10.23
C TYR A 96 -6.55 9.76 -10.21
N GLN A 97 -7.18 9.64 -9.04
CA GLN A 97 -8.63 9.62 -8.90
C GLN A 97 -9.34 10.87 -9.44
N ALA A 98 -8.68 12.03 -9.44
CA ALA A 98 -9.28 13.28 -9.93
C ALA A 98 -9.48 13.28 -11.45
N LYS A 99 -8.60 12.60 -12.20
CA LYS A 99 -8.63 12.51 -13.65
C LYS A 99 -8.07 11.15 -14.11
N PRO A 100 -8.81 10.05 -13.90
CA PRO A 100 -8.32 8.72 -14.26
C PRO A 100 -8.33 8.54 -15.78
N THR A 101 -7.37 7.76 -16.28
CA THR A 101 -7.19 7.45 -17.71
C THR A 101 -7.17 5.94 -17.92
N GLU A 102 -7.24 5.48 -19.17
CA GLU A 102 -7.12 4.05 -19.49
C GLU A 102 -5.81 3.41 -18.99
N LYS A 103 -4.72 4.18 -18.96
CA LYS A 103 -3.44 3.72 -18.40
C LYS A 103 -3.56 3.44 -16.90
N HIS A 104 -4.19 4.36 -16.16
CA HIS A 104 -4.46 4.16 -14.73
C HIS A 104 -5.38 2.96 -14.50
N LEU A 105 -6.42 2.80 -15.32
CA LEU A 105 -7.33 1.67 -15.23
C LEU A 105 -6.63 0.33 -15.52
N LYS A 106 -5.68 0.30 -16.45
CA LYS A 106 -4.88 -0.90 -16.76
C LYS A 106 -4.07 -1.36 -15.54
N GLU A 107 -3.49 -0.44 -14.80
CA GLU A 107 -2.76 -0.74 -13.55
C GLU A 107 -3.69 -1.21 -12.44
N VAL A 108 -4.85 -0.57 -12.27
CA VAL A 108 -5.86 -1.07 -11.32
C VAL A 108 -6.27 -2.49 -11.68
N LYS A 109 -6.57 -2.78 -12.94
CA LYS A 109 -6.88 -4.15 -13.42
C LYS A 109 -5.72 -5.12 -13.19
N ARG A 110 -4.46 -4.67 -13.22
CA ARG A 110 -3.30 -5.50 -12.87
C ARG A 110 -3.34 -5.95 -11.41
N ILE A 111 -3.69 -5.06 -10.49
CA ILE A 111 -3.85 -5.41 -9.07
C ILE A 111 -4.93 -6.49 -8.91
N PHE A 112 -6.07 -6.37 -9.61
CA PHE A 112 -7.10 -7.41 -9.62
C PHE A 112 -6.60 -8.75 -10.19
N ARG A 113 -5.81 -8.75 -11.27
CA ARG A 113 -5.16 -9.96 -11.82
C ARG A 113 -4.23 -10.62 -10.80
N TYR A 114 -3.48 -9.83 -10.04
CA TYR A 114 -2.63 -10.32 -8.96
C TYR A 114 -3.45 -10.93 -7.81
N LEU A 115 -4.56 -10.28 -7.42
CA LEU A 115 -5.48 -10.79 -6.41
C LEU A 115 -6.12 -12.12 -6.81
N ARG A 116 -6.45 -12.31 -8.10
CA ARG A 116 -6.94 -13.58 -8.63
C ARG A 116 -5.93 -14.72 -8.42
N GLY A 117 -4.63 -14.44 -8.54
CA GLY A 117 -3.57 -15.43 -8.27
C GLY A 117 -3.31 -15.67 -6.78
N THR A 118 -3.81 -14.79 -5.90
CA THR A 118 -3.45 -14.75 -4.47
C THR A 118 -4.68 -14.65 -3.54
N VAL A 119 -5.80 -15.24 -3.94
CA VAL A 119 -7.10 -15.15 -3.24
C VAL A 119 -7.01 -15.59 -1.77
N ASN A 120 -6.26 -16.66 -1.50
CA ASN A 120 -6.17 -17.26 -0.17
C ASN A 120 -5.06 -16.66 0.70
N THR A 121 -4.33 -15.66 0.19
CA THR A 121 -3.24 -15.03 0.94
C THR A 121 -3.80 -14.08 2.00
N GLY A 122 -3.17 -14.09 3.18
CA GLY A 122 -3.53 -13.25 4.32
C GLY A 122 -2.33 -13.01 5.22
N LEU A 123 -2.59 -12.43 6.39
CA LEU A 123 -1.60 -12.16 7.42
C LEU A 123 -1.54 -13.32 8.41
N TRP A 124 -0.32 -13.73 8.78
CA TRP A 124 -0.09 -14.76 9.78
C TRP A 124 0.59 -14.15 11.00
N TYR A 125 -0.06 -14.24 12.16
CA TYR A 125 0.45 -13.77 13.44
C TYR A 125 0.90 -14.95 14.30
N MET A 126 2.20 -15.12 14.49
CA MET A 126 2.73 -16.20 15.32
C MET A 126 2.44 -15.93 16.79
N LYS A 127 2.16 -16.98 17.55
CA LYS A 127 1.93 -16.84 19.00
C LYS A 127 3.20 -16.53 19.78
N ASP A 128 4.34 -17.07 19.31
CA ASP A 128 5.62 -17.03 20.01
C ASP A 128 6.53 -15.89 19.54
N SER A 129 6.03 -15.00 18.68
CA SER A 129 6.68 -13.70 18.49
C SER A 129 6.45 -12.88 19.76
N GLY A 130 7.48 -12.17 20.20
CA GLY A 130 7.30 -11.04 21.11
C GLY A 130 6.29 -10.00 20.57
N PHE A 131 6.10 -8.97 21.38
CA PHE A 131 5.18 -7.86 21.08
C PHE A 131 5.95 -6.55 20.92
N GLU A 132 7.16 -6.61 20.36
CA GLU A 132 7.96 -5.42 20.13
C GLU A 132 7.47 -4.71 18.86
N LEU A 133 7.07 -3.44 19.00
CA LEU A 133 6.66 -2.62 17.87
C LEU A 133 7.89 -1.88 17.32
N THR A 134 8.35 -2.28 16.14
CA THR A 134 9.44 -1.60 15.42
C THR A 134 8.87 -0.76 14.27
N GLY A 135 9.20 0.53 14.24
CA GLY A 135 8.78 1.45 13.19
C GLY A 135 9.96 1.95 12.38
N PHE A 136 9.86 1.87 11.06
CA PHE A 136 10.77 2.50 10.11
C PHE A 136 10.06 3.67 9.44
N SER A 137 10.78 4.76 9.25
CA SER A 137 10.30 5.92 8.50
C SER A 137 11.39 6.36 7.54
N ASP A 138 10.98 6.74 6.34
CA ASP A 138 11.86 7.30 5.32
C ASP A 138 11.17 8.47 4.63
N ALA A 139 11.95 9.38 4.06
CA ALA A 139 11.43 10.48 3.29
C ALA A 139 12.34 10.82 2.11
N ASP A 140 11.72 10.92 0.93
CA ASP A 140 12.36 11.29 -0.33
C ASP A 140 12.02 12.75 -0.67
N TYR A 141 13.03 13.56 -0.96
CA TYR A 141 12.88 14.97 -1.28
C TYR A 141 12.60 15.17 -2.76
N ALA A 142 11.48 15.82 -3.07
CA ALA A 142 11.05 16.09 -4.44
C ALA A 142 11.01 14.86 -5.39
N GLY A 143 10.99 13.64 -4.85
CA GLY A 143 11.07 12.41 -5.64
C GLY A 143 9.83 12.10 -6.49
N CYS A 144 8.70 12.74 -6.21
CA CYS A 144 7.49 12.60 -7.04
C CYS A 144 7.67 13.33 -8.36
N LYS A 145 8.05 12.63 -9.44
CA LYS A 145 8.31 13.23 -10.77
C LYS A 145 7.18 14.07 -11.34
N ASP A 146 5.94 13.73 -10.99
CA ASP A 146 4.79 14.46 -11.48
C ASP A 146 4.61 15.82 -10.80
N THR A 147 4.85 15.89 -9.48
CA THR A 147 4.50 17.08 -8.68
C THR A 147 5.70 17.76 -8.03
N PHE A 148 6.88 17.15 -8.14
CA PHE A 148 8.11 17.47 -7.42
C PHE A 148 7.90 17.60 -5.89
N LYS A 149 6.86 16.94 -5.37
CA LYS A 149 6.58 16.91 -3.93
C LYS A 149 7.42 15.85 -3.25
N SER A 150 7.86 16.17 -2.04
CA SER A 150 8.47 15.19 -1.15
C SER A 150 7.45 14.10 -0.78
N THR A 151 7.95 12.88 -0.57
CA THR A 151 7.14 11.73 -0.19
C THR A 151 7.72 11.14 1.08
N SER A 152 6.89 10.84 2.07
CA SER A 152 7.31 10.07 3.25
C SER A 152 6.68 8.69 3.22
N GLY A 153 7.47 7.68 3.57
CA GLY A 153 7.03 6.31 3.80
C GLY A 153 7.19 5.94 5.27
N GLY A 154 6.35 5.04 5.74
CA GLY A 154 6.54 4.38 7.02
C GLY A 154 6.13 2.91 6.93
N ALA A 155 6.82 2.07 7.69
CA ALA A 155 6.48 0.67 7.87
C ALA A 155 6.57 0.32 9.35
N GLN A 156 5.51 -0.28 9.88
CA GLN A 156 5.41 -0.70 11.27
C GLN A 156 5.37 -2.22 11.32
N PHE A 157 6.21 -2.80 12.15
CA PHE A 157 6.30 -4.23 12.36
C PHE A 157 6.00 -4.55 13.81
N LEU A 158 5.18 -5.57 14.03
CA LEU A 158 5.10 -6.26 15.31
C LEU A 158 6.08 -7.43 15.22
N ASP A 159 7.21 -7.30 15.89
CA ASP A 159 8.41 -8.11 15.70
C ASP A 159 8.83 -8.17 14.22
N TYR A 160 8.67 -9.33 13.58
CA TYR A 160 9.02 -9.58 12.18
C TYR A 160 7.82 -9.44 11.23
N GLN A 161 6.65 -9.08 11.75
CA GLN A 161 5.39 -9.12 11.02
C GLN A 161 4.93 -7.72 10.68
N LEU A 162 4.78 -7.44 9.38
CA LEU A 162 4.31 -6.14 8.91
C LEU A 162 2.89 -5.89 9.41
N ALA A 163 2.74 -4.89 10.29
CA ALA A 163 1.47 -4.46 10.85
C ALA A 163 0.83 -3.36 9.99
N ASP A 164 1.63 -2.41 9.51
CA ASP A 164 1.15 -1.32 8.66
C ASP A 164 2.24 -0.83 7.72
N ILE A 165 1.85 -0.34 6.54
CA ILE A 165 2.73 0.37 5.61
C ILE A 165 1.95 1.54 5.01
N PHE A 166 2.56 2.72 4.98
CA PHE A 166 1.93 3.88 4.38
C PHE A 166 2.92 4.70 3.56
N THR A 167 2.38 5.43 2.59
CA THR A 167 3.11 6.39 1.79
C THR A 167 2.25 7.65 1.66
N LYS A 168 2.80 8.80 2.03
CA LYS A 168 2.07 10.09 2.02
C LYS A 168 2.90 11.15 1.31
N ALA A 169 2.22 11.96 0.48
CA ALA A 169 2.82 13.19 0.00
C ALA A 169 3.07 14.11 1.21
N LEU A 170 4.30 14.60 1.33
CA LEU A 170 4.72 15.43 2.44
C LEU A 170 4.92 16.86 1.94
N PRO A 171 4.13 17.84 2.43
CA PRO A 171 4.34 19.24 2.06
C PRO A 171 5.75 19.71 2.43
N ALA A 172 6.33 20.59 1.61
CA ALA A 172 7.68 21.10 1.83
C ALA A 172 7.84 21.70 3.24
N ASP A 173 6.83 22.43 3.73
CA ASP A 173 6.85 23.02 5.08
C ASP A 173 6.92 21.97 6.18
N ARG A 174 6.19 20.86 6.02
CA ARG A 174 6.21 19.74 6.97
C ARG A 174 7.53 18.98 6.89
N PHE A 175 8.13 18.86 5.70
CA PHE A 175 9.44 18.25 5.54
C PHE A 175 10.50 19.06 6.28
N ASN A 176 10.54 20.37 6.03
CA ASN A 176 11.46 21.30 6.67
C ASN A 176 11.28 21.32 8.20
N TYR A 177 10.05 21.23 8.68
CA TYR A 177 9.75 21.07 10.11
C TYR A 177 10.35 19.79 10.69
N LEU A 178 10.18 18.64 10.02
CA LEU A 178 10.70 17.36 10.46
C LEU A 178 12.23 17.31 10.41
N VAL A 179 12.84 17.84 9.35
CA VAL A 179 14.30 17.97 9.20
C VAL A 179 14.91 18.70 10.41
N ARG A 180 14.32 19.85 10.78
CA ARG A 180 14.76 20.63 11.96
C ARG A 180 14.57 19.87 13.27
N ARG A 181 13.45 19.18 13.45
CA ARG A 181 13.09 18.53 14.74
C ARG A 181 13.81 17.20 14.97
N LEU A 182 14.05 16.44 13.91
CA LEU A 182 14.72 15.13 13.95
C LEU A 182 16.25 15.25 13.82
N GLY A 183 16.79 16.46 13.71
CA GLY A 183 18.23 16.69 13.55
C GLY A 183 18.79 16.18 12.21
N MET A 184 17.91 15.88 11.24
CA MET A 184 18.35 15.50 9.89
C MET A 184 18.92 16.74 9.20
N ARG A 185 20.12 16.65 8.63
CA ARG A 185 20.71 17.74 7.84
C ARG A 185 20.43 17.48 6.36
N SER A 186 19.65 18.35 5.73
CA SER A 186 19.56 18.39 4.27
C SER A 186 20.80 19.11 3.75
N LEU A 187 21.73 18.40 3.13
CA LEU A 187 22.97 18.95 2.58
C LEU A 187 22.88 18.95 1.06
N SER A 188 23.23 20.08 0.44
CA SER A 188 23.49 20.12 -0.99
C SER A 188 24.79 19.37 -1.32
N PRO A 189 24.97 18.90 -2.58
CA PRO A 189 26.22 18.24 -2.99
C PRO A 189 27.47 19.09 -2.68
N GLN A 190 27.35 20.41 -2.79
CA GLN A 190 28.42 21.37 -2.51
C GLN A 190 28.75 21.46 -1.01
N GLU A 191 27.77 21.32 -0.12
CA GLU A 191 27.98 21.27 1.33
C GLU A 191 28.53 19.92 1.78
N LEU A 192 28.13 18.84 1.10
CA LEU A 192 28.68 17.50 1.30
C LEU A 192 30.19 17.47 0.95
N ASP A 193 30.58 18.05 -0.19
CA ASP A 193 31.99 18.14 -0.62
C ASP A 193 32.85 19.01 0.32
N ARG A 194 32.23 19.97 1.01
CA ARG A 194 32.91 20.80 2.03
C ARG A 194 33.12 20.05 3.34
N LEU A 195 32.15 19.23 3.74
CA LEU A 195 32.23 18.37 4.92
C LEU A 195 33.20 17.20 4.72
N ALA A 196 33.33 16.68 3.49
CA ALA A 196 34.29 15.63 3.18
C ALA A 196 35.75 16.10 3.18
N LYS A 197 35.99 17.41 3.22
CA LYS A 197 37.32 18.04 3.21
C LYS A 197 37.73 18.67 4.55
N SER A 198 36.88 18.57 5.58
CA SER A 198 37.17 18.97 6.96
C SER A 198 37.49 17.75 7.81
#